data_AF-A0A351T7S4-F1
#
_entry.id   AF-A0A351T7S4-F1
#
_cell.length_a   1.000
_cell.length_b   1.000
_cell.length_c   1.000
_cell.angle_alpha   90.00
_cell.angle_beta   90.00
_cell.angle_gamma   90.00
#
_symmetry.space_group_name_H-M   'P 1'
#
loop_
_entity.id
_entity.type
_entity.pdbx_description
1 polymer ?
#
loop_
_entity_poly.entity_id
_entity_poly.type
_entity_poly.pdbx_seq_one_letter_code
_entity_poly.pdbx_strand_id
1 'polypeptide(L)'
;IALDQQIPFDPYDENRKTGGFILIDRLTNNTVGMGLLNFALRRAANIHWQAMDIDKDARASLKNQKPAILWFTGLSGSGKSTIANLLERKLHG
;
A
#
# COMPACT_ATOMS: atom_id res chain seq x y z
N ILE A 1 -5.67 -17.59 11.15
CA ILE A 1 -6.45 -16.42 11.62
C ILE A 1 -6.11 -15.26 10.70
N ALA A 2 -7.11 -14.64 10.07
CA ALA A 2 -6.96 -13.48 9.20
C ALA A 2 -8.09 -12.50 9.51
N LEU A 3 -7.85 -11.21 9.33
CA LEU A 3 -8.83 -10.15 9.51
C LEU A 3 -9.39 -9.73 8.15
N ASP A 4 -10.64 -9.28 8.12
CA ASP A 4 -11.32 -8.77 6.92
C ASP A 4 -10.82 -7.37 6.52
N GLN A 5 -10.23 -6.65 7.45
CA GLN A 5 -9.62 -5.33 7.27
C GLN A 5 -8.33 -5.19 8.07
N GLN A 6 -7.50 -4.21 7.68
CA GLN A 6 -6.34 -3.85 8.46
C GLN A 6 -6.78 -3.17 9.77
N ILE A 7 -6.21 -3.60 10.88
CA ILE A 7 -6.46 -3.02 12.20
C ILE A 7 -5.11 -2.54 12.74
N PRO A 8 -4.98 -1.27 13.17
CA PRO A 8 -3.78 -0.79 13.83
C PRO A 8 -3.61 -1.49 15.19
N PHE A 9 -2.38 -1.87 15.51
CA PHE A 9 -2.03 -2.48 16.79
C PHE A 9 -0.62 -2.07 17.21
N ASP A 10 -0.35 -2.17 18.50
CA ASP A 10 0.96 -1.94 19.12
C ASP A 10 1.39 -3.21 19.87
N PRO A 11 2.70 -3.42 20.13
CA PRO A 11 3.14 -4.39 21.12
C PRO A 11 2.51 -4.12 22.50
N TYR A 12 2.12 -5.18 23.21
CA TYR A 12 1.48 -5.06 24.52
C TYR A 12 2.37 -4.35 25.55
N ASP A 13 3.67 -4.59 25.48
CA ASP A 13 4.65 -3.95 26.38
C ASP A 13 4.78 -2.45 26.13
N GLU A 14 4.43 -1.97 24.94
CA GLU A 14 4.40 -0.53 24.60
C GLU A 14 3.04 0.09 24.92
N ASN A 15 1.95 -0.56 24.51
CA ASN A 15 0.59 -0.08 24.73
C ASN A 15 -0.39 -1.22 25.03
N ARG A 16 -0.75 -1.33 26.32
CA ARG A 16 -1.66 -2.37 26.81
C ARG A 16 -3.08 -2.27 26.26
N LYS A 17 -3.50 -1.09 25.78
CA LYS A 17 -4.86 -0.87 25.26
C LYS A 17 -5.06 -1.48 23.88
N THR A 18 -4.03 -1.43 23.04
CA THR A 18 -4.07 -1.87 21.63
C THR A 18 -3.27 -3.16 21.39
N GLY A 19 -2.43 -3.57 22.34
CA GLY A 19 -1.67 -4.82 22.28
C GLY A 19 -2.38 -6.04 22.86
N GLY A 20 -3.56 -5.88 23.45
CA GLY A 20 -4.41 -7.00 23.89
C GLY A 20 -5.55 -7.25 22.89
N PHE A 21 -5.93 -8.51 22.70
CA PHE A 21 -7.10 -8.86 21.89
C PHE A 21 -7.91 -10.00 22.52
N ILE A 22 -9.20 -10.04 22.18
CA ILE A 22 -10.12 -11.16 22.46
C ILE A 22 -10.71 -11.66 21.15
N LEU A 23 -11.01 -12.95 21.09
CA LEU A 23 -11.74 -13.58 20.00
C LEU A 23 -13.15 -13.89 20.49
N ILE A 24 -14.14 -13.33 19.79
CA ILE A 24 -15.55 -13.55 20.08
C ILE A 24 -16.15 -14.41 18.96
N ASP A 25 -16.82 -15.49 19.32
CA ASP A 25 -17.68 -16.20 18.39
C ASP A 25 -18.94 -15.36 18.10
N ARG A 26 -19.15 -15.01 16.83
CA ARG A 26 -20.26 -14.14 16.40
C ARG A 26 -21.63 -14.80 16.49
N LEU A 27 -21.72 -16.13 16.57
CA LEU A 27 -23.00 -16.83 16.69
C LEU A 27 -23.48 -16.88 18.14
N THR A 28 -22.56 -17.09 19.08
CA THR A 28 -22.87 -17.28 20.50
C THR A 28 -22.52 -16.07 21.38
N ASN A 29 -21.75 -15.11 20.85
CA ASN A 29 -21.11 -14.01 21.60
C ASN A 29 -20.17 -14.47 22.73
N ASN A 30 -19.76 -15.73 22.74
CA ASN A 30 -18.81 -16.24 23.72
C ASN A 30 -17.38 -15.82 23.38
N THR A 31 -16.60 -15.51 24.42
CA THR A 31 -15.15 -15.38 24.29
C THR A 31 -14.54 -16.76 24.08
N VAL A 32 -13.94 -16.97 22.91
CA VAL A 32 -13.28 -18.24 22.53
C VAL A 32 -11.76 -18.16 22.67
N GLY A 33 -11.20 -16.99 22.93
CA GLY A 33 -9.77 -16.83 23.17
C GLY A 33 -9.38 -15.40 23.52
N MET A 34 -8.15 -15.24 24.02
CA MET A 34 -7.52 -13.95 24.33
C MET A 34 -6.02 -14.07 24.10
N GLY A 35 -5.36 -12.97 23.77
CA GLY A 35 -3.90 -12.94 23.64
C GLY A 35 -3.31 -11.55 23.71
N LEU A 36 -1.97 -11.52 23.79
CA LEU A 36 -1.15 -10.32 23.79
C LEU A 36 -0.29 -10.30 22.53
N LEU A 37 -0.15 -9.13 21.91
CA LEU A 37 0.64 -8.92 20.71
C LEU A 37 2.07 -8.56 21.09
N ASN A 38 3.04 -9.30 20.58
CA ASN A 38 4.46 -9.04 20.84
C ASN A 38 5.12 -8.26 19.70
N PHE A 39 4.90 -8.69 18.45
CA PHE A 39 5.40 -7.98 17.26
C PHE A 39 4.59 -8.35 16.01
N ALA A 40 4.63 -7.48 15.00
CA ALA A 40 4.02 -7.72 13.70
C ALA A 40 4.83 -8.76 12.90
N LEU A 41 4.22 -9.90 12.56
CA LEU A 41 4.78 -10.81 11.56
C LEU A 41 4.65 -10.16 10.18
N ARG A 42 5.69 -9.44 9.74
CA ARG A 42 5.79 -8.92 8.36
C ARG A 42 5.98 -10.10 7.41
N ARG A 43 4.87 -10.62 6.84
CA ARG A 43 4.92 -11.57 5.70
C ARG A 43 5.60 -10.99 4.45
N ALA A 44 5.84 -9.68 4.39
CA ALA A 44 6.55 -9.00 3.31
C ALA A 44 8.07 -9.27 3.28
N ALA A 45 8.63 -10.01 4.24
CA ALA A 45 10.07 -10.33 4.25
C ALA A 45 10.51 -11.31 3.15
N ASN A 46 9.57 -12.05 2.51
CA ASN A 46 9.87 -13.01 1.45
C ASN A 46 9.68 -12.47 0.02
N ILE A 47 9.49 -11.15 -0.14
CA ILE A 47 9.50 -10.51 -1.45
C ILE A 47 10.93 -10.05 -1.71
N HIS A 48 11.76 -10.94 -2.24
CA HIS A 48 13.04 -10.51 -2.82
C HIS A 48 12.72 -9.68 -4.06
N TRP A 49 13.20 -8.43 -4.10
CA TRP A 49 13.22 -7.65 -5.32
C TRP A 49 13.98 -8.45 -6.37
N GLN A 50 13.28 -8.97 -7.38
CA GLN A 50 13.95 -9.54 -8.53
C GLN A 50 14.70 -8.40 -9.23
N ALA A 51 16.02 -8.54 -9.34
CA ALA A 51 16.80 -7.67 -10.19
C ALA A 51 16.30 -7.85 -11.62
N MET A 52 15.78 -6.78 -12.22
CA MET A 52 15.45 -6.77 -13.64
C MET A 52 16.72 -6.44 -14.41
N ASP A 53 17.00 -7.18 -15.48
CA ASP A 53 18.14 -6.89 -16.39
C ASP A 53 18.05 -5.50 -17.02
N ILE A 54 16.83 -4.94 -17.10
CA ILE A 54 16.55 -3.61 -17.62
C ILE A 54 16.05 -2.73 -16.48
N ASP A 55 16.91 -1.84 -16.02
CA ASP A 55 16.60 -0.86 -14.98
C ASP A 55 15.94 0.41 -15.53
N LYS A 56 15.66 1.35 -14.62
CA LYS A 56 15.03 2.62 -14.94
C LYS A 56 15.93 3.51 -15.82
N ASP A 57 17.24 3.46 -15.61
CA ASP A 57 18.20 4.31 -16.31
C ASP A 57 18.40 3.82 -17.75
N ALA A 58 18.50 2.50 -17.96
CA ALA A 58 18.51 1.88 -19.28
C ALA A 58 17.28 2.27 -20.12
N ARG A 59 16.07 2.27 -19.52
CA ARG A 59 14.84 2.72 -20.22
C ARG A 59 14.85 4.22 -20.51
N ALA A 60 15.39 5.03 -19.61
CA ALA A 60 15.51 6.48 -19.77
C ALA A 60 16.47 6.83 -20.92
N SER A 61 17.64 6.20 -20.95
CA SER A 61 18.66 6.36 -22.00
C SER A 61 18.13 5.98 -23.37
N LEU A 62 17.41 4.86 -23.50
CA LEU A 62 16.83 4.43 -24.78
C LEU A 62 15.87 5.47 -25.38
N LYS A 63 15.11 6.17 -24.52
CA LYS A 63 14.16 7.21 -24.93
C LYS A 63 14.75 8.61 -24.97
N ASN A 64 16.02 8.78 -24.57
CA ASN A 64 16.68 10.07 -24.36
C ASN A 64 15.82 11.06 -23.54
N GLN A 65 15.16 10.55 -22.49
CA GLN A 65 14.18 11.30 -21.71
C GLN A 65 14.33 10.99 -20.22
N LYS A 66 14.02 11.97 -19.37
CA LYS A 66 13.92 11.76 -17.92
C LYS A 66 12.54 11.22 -17.56
N PRO A 67 12.41 9.98 -17.03
CA PRO A 67 11.13 9.43 -16.64
C PRO A 67 10.55 10.18 -15.44
N ALA A 68 9.31 10.63 -15.56
CA ALA A 68 8.56 11.34 -14.53
C ALA A 68 7.11 10.84 -14.49
N ILE A 69 6.45 11.00 -13.34
CA ILE A 69 5.02 10.75 -13.17
C ILE A 69 4.35 12.09 -12.92
N LEU A 70 3.36 12.42 -13.75
CA LEU A 70 2.52 13.60 -13.58
C LEU A 70 1.14 13.13 -13.10
N TRP A 71 0.86 13.38 -11.82
CA TRP A 71 -0.35 12.90 -11.16
C TRP A 71 -1.36 14.04 -10.97
N PHE A 72 -2.41 14.04 -11.80
CA PHE A 72 -3.46 15.06 -11.76
C PHE A 72 -4.56 14.70 -10.75
N THR A 73 -4.81 15.54 -9.75
CA THR A 73 -5.89 15.38 -8.77
C THR A 73 -6.89 16.54 -8.82
N GLY A 74 -8.11 16.31 -8.33
CA GLY A 74 -9.19 17.30 -8.33
C GLY A 74 -10.58 16.71 -8.55
N LEU A 75 -11.62 17.50 -8.28
CA LEU A 75 -13.04 17.13 -8.36
C LEU A 75 -13.46 16.62 -9.76
N SER A 76 -14.50 15.79 -9.85
CA SER A 76 -15.07 15.39 -11.15
C SER A 76 -15.45 16.64 -11.97
N GLY A 77 -15.14 16.65 -13.26
CA GLY A 77 -15.37 17.80 -14.14
C GLY A 77 -14.30 18.91 -14.11
N SER A 78 -13.30 18.85 -13.21
CA SER A 78 -12.25 19.88 -13.10
C SER A 78 -11.23 19.94 -14.27
N GLY A 79 -11.49 19.23 -15.37
CA GLY A 79 -10.64 19.26 -16.57
C GLY A 79 -9.36 18.40 -16.54
N LYS A 80 -9.15 17.54 -15.52
CA LYS A 80 -7.95 16.66 -15.41
C LYS A 80 -7.66 15.88 -16.68
N SER A 81 -8.67 15.19 -17.22
CA SER A 81 -8.53 14.38 -18.44
C SER A 81 -8.26 15.24 -19.68
N THR A 82 -8.85 16.44 -19.76
CA THR A 82 -8.60 17.40 -20.84
C THR A 82 -7.14 17.84 -20.86
N ILE A 83 -6.59 18.21 -19.69
CA ILE A 83 -5.19 18.64 -19.55
C ILE A 83 -4.23 17.48 -19.82
N ALA A 84 -4.49 16.29 -19.27
CA ALA A 84 -3.66 15.11 -19.52
C ALA A 84 -3.55 14.78 -21.01
N ASN A 85 -4.67 14.82 -21.74
CA ASN A 85 -4.70 14.56 -23.18
C ASN A 85 -3.95 15.65 -23.99
N LEU A 86 -4.12 16.94 -23.63
CA LEU A 86 -3.39 18.04 -24.28
C LEU A 86 -1.88 17.92 -24.06
N LEU A 87 -1.47 17.59 -22.84
CA LEU A 87 -0.08 17.38 -22.49
C LEU A 87 0.51 16.22 -23.31
N GLU A 88 -0.18 15.09 -23.38
CA GLU A 88 0.29 13.93 -24.12
C GLU A 88 0.44 14.23 -25.62
N ARG A 89 -0.52 14.93 -26.23
CA ARG A 89 -0.37 15.42 -27.62
C ARG A 89 0.84 16.32 -27.82
N LYS A 90 1.16 17.17 -26.84
CA LYS A 90 2.32 18.08 -26.91
C LYS A 90 3.66 17.36 -26.73
N LEU A 91 3.68 16.23 -26.03
CA LEU A 91 4.88 15.41 -25.80
C LEU A 91 5.09 14.35 -26.89
N HIS A 92 4.04 13.98 -27.63
CA HIS A 92 4.10 13.02 -28.73
C HIS A 92 4.57 13.60 -30.07
N GLY A 93 4.45 14.92 -30.27
CA GLY A 93 4.89 15.64 -31.48
C GLY A 93 6.17 16.43 -31.23
#